data_AF-A0A7Y2E422-F1
#
_entry.id   AF-A0A7Y2E422-F1
#
_cell.length_a   1.000
_cell.length_b   1.000
_cell.length_c   1.000
_cell.angle_alpha   90.00
_cell.angle_beta   90.00
_cell.angle_gamma   90.00
#
_symmetry.space_group_name_H-M   'P 1'
#
loop_
_entity.id
_entity.type
_entity.pdbx_description
1 polymer ?
#
loop_
_entity_poly.entity_id
_entity_poly.type
_entity_poly.pdbx_seq_one_letter_code
_entity_poly.pdbx_strand_id
1 'polypeptide(L)' 'MNDTAPTIYLLDAMALAYRSHFQFISRPLINSKGFNTSATYGFTSALVKLIEDQEIDHMAVVFDVLGEGGTFRDEMY' A
#
# COMPACT_ATOMS: atom_id res chain seq x y z
N MET A 1 10.92 10.69 -25.94
CA MET A 1 11.52 10.34 -24.63
C MET A 1 11.58 11.64 -23.86
N ASN A 2 10.87 11.74 -22.73
CA ASN A 2 10.88 12.95 -21.92
C ASN A 2 12.29 13.18 -21.37
N ASP A 3 12.85 14.36 -21.60
CA ASP A 3 14.21 14.78 -21.26
C ASP A 3 14.36 15.15 -19.76
N THR A 4 13.37 14.79 -18.95
CA THR A 4 13.33 15.01 -17.50
C THR A 4 13.80 13.75 -16.76
N ALA A 5 14.47 13.93 -15.63
CA ALA A 5 14.91 12.83 -14.79
C ALA A 5 13.73 11.86 -14.49
N PRO A 6 13.96 10.52 -14.50
CA PRO A 6 12.89 9.56 -14.24
C PRO A 6 12.25 9.79 -12.87
N THR A 7 10.92 9.88 -12.83
CA THR A 7 10.16 9.98 -11.58
C THR A 7 9.87 8.58 -11.05
N ILE A 8 10.11 8.37 -9.75
CA ILE A 8 9.79 7.11 -9.05
C ILE A 8 8.76 7.40 -7.95
N TYR A 9 7.66 6.64 -7.96
CA TYR A 9 6.63 6.70 -6.93
C TYR A 9 6.93 5.67 -5.84
N LEU A 10 7.12 6.12 -4.60
CA LEU A 10 7.31 5.26 -3.44
C LEU A 10 6.09 5.34 -2.53
N LEU A 11 5.44 4.20 -2.30
CA LEU A 11 4.22 4.14 -1.49
C LEU A 11 4.46 3.40 -0.19
N ASP A 12 4.03 3.99 0.91
CA ASP A 12 3.97 3.34 2.23
C ASP A 12 2.79 2.36 2.28
N ALA A 13 3.12 1.06 2.33
CA ALA A 13 2.13 0.00 2.31
C ALA A 13 1.28 -0.05 3.58
N MET A 14 1.88 0.17 4.75
CA MET A 14 1.20 0.04 6.03
C MET A 14 0.21 1.18 6.24
N ALA A 15 0.61 2.41 5.89
CA ALA A 15 -0.28 3.56 5.94
C ALA A 15 -1.47 3.42 4.96
N LEU A 16 -1.24 2.88 3.76
CA LEU A 16 -2.30 2.62 2.79
C LEU A 16 -3.25 1.52 3.28
N ALA A 17 -2.72 0.38 3.73
CA ALA A 17 -3.53 -0.73 4.24
C ALA A 17 -4.38 -0.31 5.45
N TYR A 18 -3.82 0.50 6.36
CA TYR A 18 -4.54 1.09 7.48
C TYR A 18 -5.71 1.93 6.96
N ARG A 19 -5.46 2.92 6.08
CA ARG A 19 -6.54 3.76 5.50
C ARG A 19 -7.62 2.94 4.80
N SER A 20 -7.23 1.93 4.02
CA SER A 20 -8.15 1.04 3.33
C SER A 20 -9.01 0.23 4.30
N HIS A 21 -8.46 -0.21 5.44
CA HIS A 21 -9.24 -0.89 6.47
C HIS A 21 -10.34 0.02 7.04
N PHE A 22 -10.01 1.26 7.42
CA PHE A 22 -10.99 2.19 8.01
C PHE A 22 -12.06 2.65 7.03
N GLN A 23 -11.73 2.77 5.74
CA GLN A 23 -12.70 3.15 4.71
C GLN A 23 -13.90 2.18 4.65
N PHE A 24 -13.69 0.90 4.97
CA PHE A 24 -14.72 -0.14 4.91
C PHE A 24 -15.11 -0.67 6.29
N ILE A 25 -14.77 0.03 7.39
CA ILE A 25 -15.02 -0.47 8.75
C ILE A 25 -16.52 -0.60 9.06
N SER A 26 -17.36 0.27 8.50
CA SER A 26 -18.81 0.23 8.65
C SER A 26 -19.50 -0.74 7.70
N ARG A 27 -18.83 -1.13 6.61
CA ARG A 27 -19.35 -2.01 5.55
C ARG A 27 -18.23 -2.90 5.02
N PRO A 28 -17.84 -3.96 5.76
CA PRO A 28 -16.74 -4.81 5.35
C PRO A 28 -17.08 -5.59 4.08
N LEU A 29 -16.10 -5.72 3.20
CA LEU A 29 -16.21 -6.56 2.01
C LEU A 29 -15.84 -7.99 2.40
N ILE A 30 -16.78 -8.91 2.22
CA ILE A 30 -16.62 -10.32 2.57
C ILE A 30 -16.73 -11.17 1.31
N ASN A 31 -15.76 -12.06 1.07
CA ASN A 31 -15.81 -12.97 -0.07
C ASN A 31 -16.68 -14.22 0.22
N SER A 32 -16.89 -15.07 -0.78
CA SER A 32 -17.72 -16.28 -0.67
C SER A 32 -17.22 -17.31 0.37
N LYS A 33 -15.97 -17.18 0.84
CA LYS A 33 -15.38 -18.02 1.89
C LYS A 33 -15.47 -17.38 3.28
N GLY A 34 -16.10 -16.21 3.41
CA GLY A 34 -16.26 -15.50 4.67
C GLY A 34 -15.06 -14.63 5.07
N PHE A 35 -14.04 -14.47 4.22
CA PHE A 35 -12.87 -13.65 4.54
C PHE A 35 -13.14 -12.17 4.28
N ASN A 36 -12.68 -11.32 5.21
CA ASN A 36 -12.68 -9.88 5.03
C ASN A 36 -11.59 -9.47 4.03
N THR A 37 -12.01 -8.88 2.91
CA THR A 37 -11.16 -8.42 1.82
C THR A 37 -11.11 -6.90 1.71
N SER A 38 -11.68 -6.16 2.67
CA SER A 38 -11.74 -4.70 2.65
C SER A 38 -10.39 -4.03 2.45
N ALA A 39 -9.39 -4.43 3.25
CA ALA A 39 -8.06 -3.83 3.21
C ALA A 39 -7.39 -4.10 1.86
N THR A 40 -7.39 -5.35 1.40
CA THR A 40 -6.80 -5.74 0.11
C THR A 40 -7.50 -5.06 -1.06
N TYR A 41 -8.82 -4.96 -1.02
CA TYR A 41 -9.60 -4.28 -2.06
C TYR A 41 -9.28 -2.78 -2.11
N GLY A 42 -9.42 -2.08 -0.99
CA GLY A 42 -9.15 -0.64 -0.93
C GLY A 42 -7.71 -0.29 -1.29
N PHE A 43 -6.75 -1.12 -0.86
CA PHE A 43 -5.35 -0.96 -1.18
C PHE A 43 -5.12 -1.06 -2.70
N THR A 44 -5.60 -2.14 -3.31
CA THR A 44 -5.40 -2.39 -4.74
C THR A 44 -6.13 -1.36 -5.60
N SER A 45 -7.35 -0.97 -5.23
CA SER A 45 -8.09 0.10 -5.93
C SER A 45 -7.35 1.44 -5.91
N ALA A 46 -6.72 1.79 -4.78
CA ALA A 46 -5.92 3.01 -4.69
C ALA A 46 -4.68 2.95 -5.61
N LEU A 47 -4.01 1.80 -5.69
CA LEU A 47 -2.87 1.61 -6.60
C LEU A 47 -3.29 1.71 -8.07
N VAL A 48 -4.35 1.02 -8.48
CA VAL A 48 -4.85 1.06 -9.86
C VAL A 48 -5.20 2.49 -10.26
N LYS A 49 -5.95 3.19 -9.40
CA LYS A 49 -6.30 4.59 -9.62
C LYS A 49 -5.06 5.48 -9.79
N LEU A 50 -4.03 5.28 -8.96
CA LEU A 50 -2.81 6.06 -9.05
C LEU A 50 -2.07 5.81 -10.38
N ILE A 51 -1.97 4.55 -10.83
CA ILE A 51 -1.36 4.19 -12.11
C ILE A 51 -2.11 4.84 -13.28
N GLU A 52 -3.44 4.77 -13.25
CA GLU A 52 -4.30 5.35 -14.29
C GLU A 52 -4.23 6.88 -14.32
N ASP A 53 -4.20 7.54 -13.15
CA ASP A 53 -4.26 8.99 -13.04
C ASP A 53 -2.90 9.69 -13.32
N GLN A 54 -1.76 8.98 -13.28
CA GLN A 54 -0.42 9.60 -13.24
C GLN A 54 0.58 9.12 -14.31
N GLU A 55 0.19 8.29 -15.28
CA GLU A 55 1.09 7.75 -16.33
C GLU A 55 2.44 7.26 -15.75
N ILE A 56 2.37 6.42 -14.71
CA ILE A 56 3.54 6.05 -13.91
C ILE A 56 4.48 5.11 -14.68
N ASP A 57 5.72 5.53 -14.88
CA ASP A 57 6.78 4.69 -15.44
C ASP A 57 7.42 3.75 -14.40
N HIS A 58 7.60 4.21 -13.16
CA HIS A 58 8.27 3.48 -12.08
C HIS A 58 7.54 3.65 -10.74
N MET A 59 7.24 2.52 -10.08
CA MET A 59 6.60 2.50 -8.76
C MET A 59 7.17 1.40 -7.88
N ALA A 60 7.33 1.68 -6.59
CA ALA A 60 7.61 0.68 -5.58
C ALA A 60 6.67 0.85 -4.38
N VAL A 61 6.20 -0.28 -3.86
CA VAL A 61 5.44 -0.36 -2.61
C VAL A 61 6.40 -0.81 -1.51
N VAL A 62 6.57 0.01 -0.49
CA VAL A 62 7.50 -0.20 0.60
C VAL A 62 6.74 -0.75 1.81
N PHE A 63 7.13 -1.93 2.25
CA PHE A 63 6.58 -2.58 3.44
C PHE A 63 7.56 -2.45 4.60
N ASP A 64 7.01 -2.27 5.80
CA ASP A 64 7.80 -2.37 7.01
C ASP A 64 8.31 -3.79 7.22
N VAL A 65 9.45 -3.91 7.90
CA VAL A 65 10.06 -5.20 8.23
C VAL A 65 9.18 -5.93 9.23
N LEU A 66 8.71 -7.14 8.86
CA LEU A 66 7.84 -7.99 9.69
C LEU A 66 8.62 -9.10 10.43
N GLY A 67 9.94 -9.05 10.44
CA GLY A 67 10.80 -10.12 10.97
C GLY A 67 11.05 -10.06 12.48
N GLU A 68 11.24 -11.22 13.10
CA GLU A 68 11.84 -11.31 14.44
C GLU A 68 13.30 -10.84 14.37
N GLY A 69 13.64 -9.82 15.15
CA GLY A 69 14.94 -9.14 15.11
C GLY A 69 14.82 -7.62 15.05
N GLY A 70 13.63 -7.10 14.75
CA GLY A 70 13.36 -5.67 14.81
C GLY A 70 14.15 -4.88 13.76
N THR A 71 14.38 -3.61 14.05
CA THR A 71 15.28 -2.74 13.28
C THR A 71 16.50 -2.42 14.12
N PHE A 72 17.55 -1.90 13.49
CA PHE A 72 18.71 -1.32 14.19
C PHE A 72 18.32 -0.27 15.25
N ARG A 73 17.10 0.30 15.19
CA ARG A 73 16.58 1.26 16.18
C ARG A 73 16.23 0.59 17.51
N ASP A 74 15.86 -0.69 17.50
CA ASP A 74 15.51 -1.44 18.71
C ASP A 74 16.75 -1.76 19.57
N GLU A 75 17.95 -1.72 18.97
CA GLU A 75 19.22 -1.85 19.69
C GLU A 75 19.70 -0.51 20.28
N MET A 76 19.22 0.63 19.76
CA MET A 76 19.70 1.98 20.12
C MET A 76 18.89 2.66 21.22
N TYR A 77 17.64 2.24 21.46
CA TYR A 77 16.69 2.86 22.40
C TYR A 77 16.02 1.81 23.27
#